data_AF-A0A2A2TCX1-F1
#
_entry.id   AF-A0A2A2TCX1-F1
#
_cell.length_a   1.000
_cell.length_b   1.000
_cell.length_c   1.000
_cell.angle_alpha   90.00
_cell.angle_beta   90.00
_cell.angle_gamma   90.00
#
_symmetry.space_group_name_H-M   'P 1'
#
loop_
_entity.id
_entity.type
_entity.pdbx_description
1 polymer ?
#
loop_
_entity_poly.entity_id
_entity_poly.type
_entity_poly.pdbx_seq_one_letter_code
_entity_poly.pdbx_strand_id
1 'polypeptide(L)'
;MICENVIYTQKKLAQRYGISIAALQRWYPFAGIIKPKKRGGYFDGSTVEIADIFYVAVKIRRLTFKEYLQQVIPAGGLDCYLQKVNNMTLYDFLTKHISDEEQANEIVQVVIKRIECHEAYKSASTTVTSIA
;
A
#
# COMPACT_ATOMS: atom_id res chain seq x y z
N MET A 1 13.49 6.83 14.88
CA MET A 1 12.51 6.75 13.78
C MET A 1 11.19 6.35 14.40
N ILE A 2 10.29 7.31 14.65
CA ILE A 2 9.00 7.01 15.27
C ILE A 2 8.11 6.47 14.15
N CYS A 3 8.18 5.16 13.90
CA CYS A 3 7.01 4.48 13.37
C CYS A 3 5.93 4.72 14.42
N GLU A 4 5.08 5.71 14.20
CA GLU A 4 3.94 5.95 15.07
C GLU A 4 3.26 4.59 15.25
N ASN A 5 3.18 4.11 16.50
CA ASN A 5 2.45 2.91 16.86
C ASN A 5 0.96 3.20 16.69
N VAL A 6 0.52 3.50 15.47
CA VAL A 6 -0.86 3.75 15.14
C VAL A 6 -1.53 2.40 15.15
N ILE A 7 -2.19 2.15 16.28
CA ILE A 7 -2.99 0.96 16.47
C ILE A 7 -4.25 1.09 15.62
N TYR A 8 -4.30 0.34 14.51
CA TYR A 8 -5.45 0.32 13.60
C TYR A 8 -6.46 -0.73 14.05
N THR A 9 -7.57 -0.27 14.63
CA THR A 9 -8.79 -1.09 14.71
C THR A 9 -9.50 -1.07 13.37
N GLN A 10 -10.44 -2.00 13.16
CA GLN A 10 -11.29 -2.02 11.96
C GLN A 10 -12.02 -0.69 11.70
N LYS A 11 -12.47 -0.02 12.77
CA LYS A 11 -13.11 1.30 12.66
C LYS A 11 -12.13 2.37 12.19
N LYS A 12 -10.93 2.45 12.80
CA LYS A 12 -9.90 3.42 12.41
C LYS A 12 -9.41 3.20 10.98
N LEU A 13 -9.24 1.94 10.59
CA LEU A 13 -8.79 1.58 9.25
C LEU A 13 -9.87 1.94 8.20
N ALA A 14 -11.14 1.68 8.48
CA ALA A 14 -12.23 2.09 7.59
C ALA A 14 -12.31 3.63 7.44
N GLN A 15 -12.13 4.35 8.55
CA GLN A 15 -12.09 5.82 8.56
C GLN A 15 -10.93 6.36 7.75
N ARG A 16 -9.72 5.78 7.87
CA ARG A 16 -8.54 6.15 7.08
C ARG A 16 -8.82 6.10 5.58
N TYR A 17 -9.55 5.08 5.12
CA TYR A 17 -9.89 4.92 3.70
C TYR A 17 -11.15 5.67 3.27
N GLY A 18 -11.85 6.36 4.18
CA GLY A 18 -13.10 7.03 3.89
C GLY A 18 -14.23 6.09 3.46
N ILE A 19 -14.21 4.84 3.95
CA ILE A 19 -15.20 3.80 3.58
C ILE A 19 -15.93 3.25 4.80
N SER A 20 -17.05 2.57 4.56
CA SER A 20 -17.74 1.84 5.62
C SER A 20 -16.97 0.60 6.05
N ILE A 21 -17.20 0.14 7.29
CA ILE A 21 -16.62 -1.12 7.79
C ILE A 21 -17.00 -2.31 6.90
N ALA A 22 -18.23 -2.33 6.40
CA ALA A 22 -18.70 -3.38 5.48
C ALA A 22 -17.94 -3.34 4.13
N ALA A 23 -17.67 -2.14 3.60
CA ALA A 23 -16.86 -1.99 2.39
C ALA A 23 -15.41 -2.46 2.63
N LEU A 24 -14.82 -2.12 3.78
CA LEU A 24 -13.50 -2.62 4.17
C LEU A 24 -13.47 -4.15 4.26
N GLN A 25 -14.49 -4.78 4.83
CA GLN A 25 -14.57 -6.24 4.90
C GLN A 25 -14.63 -6.90 3.53
N ARG A 26 -15.25 -6.24 2.53
CA ARG A 26 -15.25 -6.73 1.15
C ARG A 26 -13.86 -6.74 0.53
N TRP A 27 -12.92 -5.91 1.01
CA TRP A 27 -11.54 -5.90 0.49
C TRP A 27 -10.74 -7.10 0.96
N TYR A 28 -11.06 -7.67 2.12
CA TYR A 28 -10.24 -8.71 2.75
C TYR A 28 -9.85 -9.88 1.83
N PRO A 29 -10.78 -10.54 1.13
CA PRO A 29 -10.42 -11.65 0.25
C PRO A 29 -9.59 -11.23 -0.98
N PHE A 30 -9.69 -9.97 -1.43
CA PHE A 30 -8.98 -9.51 -2.63
C PHE A 30 -7.61 -8.90 -2.32
N ALA A 31 -7.50 -8.22 -1.19
CA ALA A 31 -6.27 -7.62 -0.71
C ALA A 31 -5.37 -8.64 0.03
N GLY A 32 -5.91 -9.79 0.45
CA GLY A 32 -5.18 -10.73 1.31
C GLY A 32 -5.09 -10.27 2.77
N ILE A 33 -6.04 -9.43 3.22
CA ILE A 33 -6.07 -8.91 4.60
C ILE A 33 -6.65 -9.98 5.52
N ILE A 34 -5.89 -10.34 6.55
CA ILE A 34 -6.35 -11.25 7.60
C ILE A 34 -7.03 -10.44 8.70
N LYS A 35 -8.28 -10.78 9.01
CA LYS A 35 -9.02 -10.14 10.10
C LYS A 35 -8.40 -10.51 11.46
N PRO A 36 -8.30 -9.56 12.42
CA PRO A 36 -7.88 -9.86 13.78
C PRO A 36 -8.81 -10.89 14.43
N LYS A 37 -8.22 -11.90 15.08
CA LYS A 37 -8.98 -13.02 15.71
C LYS A 37 -9.86 -12.57 16.88
N LYS A 38 -9.44 -11.53 17.62
CA LYS A 38 -10.18 -10.99 18.76
C LYS A 38 -11.11 -9.85 18.32
N ARG A 39 -12.30 -9.77 18.92
CA ARG A 39 -13.20 -8.61 18.75
C ARG A 39 -12.50 -7.36 19.30
N GLY A 40 -12.38 -6.32 18.48
CA GLY A 40 -11.59 -5.13 18.83
C GLY A 40 -10.08 -5.29 18.66
N GLY A 41 -9.63 -6.40 18.04
CA GLY A 41 -8.23 -6.60 17.70
C GLY A 41 -7.70 -5.60 16.69
N TYR A 42 -6.38 -5.57 16.58
CA TYR A 42 -5.64 -4.57 15.83
C TYR A 42 -5.00 -5.20 14.58
N PHE A 43 -4.90 -4.41 13.52
CA PHE A 43 -4.12 -4.73 12.34
C PHE A 43 -2.66 -4.38 12.59
N ASP A 44 -1.75 -5.27 12.17
CA ASP A 44 -0.32 -5.00 12.19
C ASP A 44 0.08 -4.08 11.03
N GLY A 45 1.32 -3.57 11.09
CA GLY A 45 1.85 -2.66 10.07
C GLY A 45 1.81 -3.26 8.66
N SER A 46 2.18 -4.53 8.52
CA SER A 46 2.17 -5.24 7.24
C SER A 46 0.77 -5.35 6.63
N THR A 47 -0.27 -5.58 7.45
CA THR A 47 -1.64 -5.60 6.95
C THR A 47 -2.11 -4.21 6.51
N VAL A 48 -1.69 -3.16 7.22
CA VAL A 48 -1.99 -1.77 6.83
C VAL A 48 -1.27 -1.41 5.53
N GLU A 49 -0.03 -1.86 5.36
CA GLU A 49 0.73 -1.71 4.11
C GLU A 49 0.02 -2.37 2.93
N ILE A 50 -0.41 -3.62 3.10
CA ILE A 50 -1.19 -4.35 2.09
C ILE A 50 -2.48 -3.58 1.75
N ALA A 51 -3.19 -3.08 2.77
CA ALA A 51 -4.42 -2.33 2.58
C ALA A 51 -4.19 -0.96 1.88
N ASP A 52 -3.09 -0.27 2.18
CA ASP A 52 -2.70 0.98 1.53
C ASP A 52 -2.36 0.75 0.04
N ILE A 53 -1.62 -0.33 -0.29
CA ILE A 53 -1.33 -0.70 -1.69
C ILE A 53 -2.60 -1.08 -2.43
N PHE A 54 -3.50 -1.84 -1.79
CA PHE A 54 -4.80 -2.17 -2.38
C PHE A 54 -5.65 -0.92 -2.63
N TYR A 55 -5.66 0.03 -1.68
CA TYR A 55 -6.31 1.32 -1.86
C TYR A 55 -5.78 2.03 -3.10
N VAL A 56 -4.46 2.15 -3.24
CA VAL A 56 -3.83 2.79 -4.40
C VAL A 56 -4.24 2.09 -5.70
N ALA A 57 -4.23 0.76 -5.73
CA ALA A 57 -4.57 0.00 -6.92
C ALA A 57 -6.02 0.24 -7.38
N VAL A 58 -6.98 0.28 -6.46
CA VAL A 58 -8.40 0.40 -6.79
C VAL A 58 -8.84 1.85 -6.95
N LYS A 59 -8.37 2.75 -6.09
CA LYS A 59 -8.85 4.14 -6.06
C LYS A 59 -8.07 5.07 -6.97
N ILE A 60 -6.75 4.88 -7.05
CA ILE A 60 -5.87 5.76 -7.83
C ILE A 60 -5.61 5.15 -9.20
N ARG A 61 -5.15 3.90 -9.26
CA ARG A 61 -4.92 3.20 -10.54
C ARG A 61 -6.21 2.70 -11.21
N ARG A 62 -7.34 2.75 -10.50
CA ARG A 62 -8.70 2.43 -10.97
C ARG A 62 -8.89 0.99 -11.44
N LEU A 63 -8.17 0.06 -10.82
CA LEU A 63 -8.38 -1.37 -11.05
C LEU A 63 -9.64 -1.86 -10.32
N THR A 64 -10.37 -2.78 -10.93
CA THR A 64 -11.40 -3.56 -10.23
C THR A 64 -10.74 -4.53 -9.25
N PHE A 65 -11.50 -4.98 -8.23
CA PHE A 65 -11.00 -5.98 -7.28
C PHE A 65 -10.56 -7.28 -7.96
N LYS A 66 -11.24 -7.64 -9.07
CA LYS A 66 -10.94 -8.84 -9.84
C LYS A 66 -9.64 -8.67 -10.63
N GLU A 67 -9.43 -7.51 -11.27
CA GLU A 67 -8.17 -7.23 -11.97
C GLU A 67 -6.98 -7.20 -11.01
N TYR A 68 -7.14 -6.62 -9.83
CA TYR A 68 -6.10 -6.67 -8.80
C TYR A 68 -5.68 -8.11 -8.48
N LEU A 69 -6.66 -8.97 -8.21
CA LEU A 69 -6.40 -10.37 -7.87
C LEU A 69 -5.80 -11.17 -9.03
N GLN A 70 -6.23 -10.90 -10.28
CA GLN A 70 -5.84 -11.68 -11.45
C GLN A 70 -4.56 -11.18 -12.13
N GLN A 71 -4.19 -9.92 -11.94
CA GLN A 71 -3.09 -9.28 -12.67
C GLN A 71 -2.01 -8.75 -11.73
N VAL A 72 -2.38 -8.11 -10.62
CA VAL A 72 -1.41 -7.48 -9.72
C VAL A 72 -0.74 -8.50 -8.81
N ILE A 73 -1.54 -9.36 -8.15
CA ILE A 73 -0.98 -10.39 -7.26
C ILE A 73 -0.07 -11.35 -8.04
N PRO A 74 -0.45 -11.91 -9.21
CA PRO A 74 0.42 -12.82 -9.96
C PRO A 74 1.66 -12.15 -10.55
N ALA A 75 1.64 -10.82 -10.76
CA ALA A 75 2.81 -10.06 -11.20
C ALA A 75 3.83 -9.84 -10.07
N GLY A 76 3.50 -10.17 -8.81
CA GLY A 76 4.37 -9.93 -7.65
C GLY A 76 4.09 -8.62 -6.92
N GLY A 77 2.97 -7.94 -7.22
CA GLY A 77 2.57 -6.68 -6.57
C GLY A 77 2.37 -5.53 -7.55
N LEU A 78 1.91 -4.39 -7.03
CA LEU A 78 1.50 -3.25 -7.85
C LEU A 78 2.67 -2.62 -8.63
N ASP A 79 3.85 -2.55 -8.02
CA ASP A 79 5.06 -2.04 -8.69
C ASP A 79 5.45 -2.91 -9.89
N CYS A 80 5.60 -4.22 -9.70
CA CYS A 80 5.91 -5.17 -10.78
C CYS A 80 4.83 -5.16 -11.88
N TYR A 81 3.56 -5.02 -11.51
CA TYR A 81 2.49 -4.85 -12.46
C TYR A 81 2.68 -3.60 -13.32
N LEU A 82 2.92 -2.43 -12.71
CA LEU A 82 3.14 -1.17 -13.42
C LEU A 82 4.38 -1.21 -14.31
N GLN A 83 5.46 -1.85 -13.86
CA GLN A 83 6.65 -2.05 -14.67
C GLN A 83 6.31 -2.90 -15.91
N LYS A 84 5.53 -3.96 -15.74
CA LYS A 84 5.14 -4.85 -16.85
C LYS A 84 4.20 -4.18 -17.86
N VAL A 85 3.19 -3.45 -17.39
CA VAL A 85 2.14 -2.91 -18.28
C VAL A 85 2.43 -1.50 -18.79
N ASN A 86 3.20 -0.72 -18.04
CA ASN A 86 3.40 0.71 -18.29
C ASN A 86 4.90 1.09 -18.38
N ASN A 87 5.83 0.14 -18.17
CA ASN A 87 7.27 0.37 -18.13
C ASN A 87 7.66 1.52 -17.18
N MET A 88 6.97 1.61 -16.04
CA MET A 88 7.18 2.62 -15.01
C MET A 88 7.15 2.02 -13.62
N THR A 89 7.85 2.65 -12.68
CA THR A 89 7.79 2.27 -11.27
C THR A 89 6.52 2.79 -10.60
N LEU A 90 6.13 2.18 -9.48
CA LEU A 90 5.07 2.69 -8.63
C LEU A 90 5.39 4.09 -8.10
N TYR A 91 6.66 4.37 -7.80
CA TYR A 91 7.10 5.69 -7.38
C TYR A 91 6.86 6.76 -8.46
N ASP A 92 7.28 6.50 -9.70
CA ASP A 92 7.06 7.43 -10.81
C ASP A 92 5.56 7.60 -11.09
N PHE A 93 4.79 6.51 -11.04
CA PHE A 93 3.34 6.59 -11.18
C PHE A 93 2.72 7.54 -10.16
N LEU A 94 3.06 7.38 -8.88
CA LEU A 94 2.49 8.17 -7.79
C LEU A 94 3.01 9.61 -7.70
N THR A 95 4.14 9.91 -8.33
CA THR A 95 4.76 11.25 -8.24
C THR A 95 4.59 12.09 -9.50
N LYS A 96 4.34 11.47 -10.65
CA LYS A 96 4.35 12.15 -11.96
C LYS A 96 3.11 11.89 -12.82
N HIS A 97 2.32 10.85 -12.53
CA HIS A 97 1.27 10.36 -13.43
C HIS A 97 -0.13 10.31 -12.80
N ILE A 98 -0.31 10.95 -11.65
CA ILE A 98 -1.61 11.14 -10.98
C ILE A 98 -1.90 12.64 -10.85
N SER A 99 -3.15 13.01 -10.58
CA SER A 99 -3.48 14.42 -10.36
C SER A 99 -2.89 14.96 -9.05
N ASP A 100 -2.73 16.28 -8.95
CA ASP A 100 -2.29 16.94 -7.72
C ASP A 100 -3.22 16.61 -6.53
N GLU A 101 -4.52 16.47 -6.80
CA GLU A 101 -5.51 16.05 -5.79
C GLU A 101 -5.27 14.61 -5.31
N GLU A 102 -4.97 13.69 -6.22
CA GLU A 102 -4.63 12.31 -5.88
C GLU A 102 -3.28 12.24 -5.14
N GLN A 103 -2.32 13.10 -5.50
CA GLN A 103 -1.02 13.20 -4.84
C GLN A 103 -1.10 13.79 -3.43
N ALA A 104 -2.07 14.68 -3.19
CA ALA A 104 -2.37 15.24 -1.87
C ALA A 104 -3.02 14.21 -0.92
N ASN A 105 -3.44 13.05 -1.42
CA ASN A 105 -4.04 12.01 -0.60
C ASN A 105 -3.04 11.44 0.42
N GLU A 106 -3.41 11.44 1.70
CA GLU A 106 -2.53 10.98 2.79
C GLU A 106 -2.02 9.54 2.60
N ILE A 107 -2.83 8.65 2.02
CA ILE A 107 -2.44 7.25 1.79
C ILE A 107 -1.37 7.19 0.69
N VAL A 108 -1.53 7.97 -0.38
CA VAL A 108 -0.54 8.08 -1.45
C VAL A 108 0.78 8.60 -0.89
N GLN A 109 0.75 9.66 -0.09
CA GLN A 109 1.95 10.20 0.55
C GLN A 109 2.63 9.19 1.49
N VAL A 110 1.85 8.41 2.25
CA VAL A 110 2.40 7.34 3.11
C VAL A 110 3.07 6.25 2.26
N VAL A 111 2.47 5.86 1.14
CA VAL A 111 3.06 4.87 0.23
C VAL A 111 4.35 5.40 -0.40
N ILE A 112 4.37 6.65 -0.88
CA ILE A 112 5.58 7.31 -1.41
C ILE A 112 6.70 7.29 -0.36
N LYS A 113 6.43 7.76 0.85
CA LYS A 113 7.41 7.78 1.94
C LYS A 113 7.95 6.40 2.29
N ARG A 114 7.12 5.35 2.26
CA ARG A 114 7.57 3.98 2.49
C ARG A 114 8.52 3.50 1.40
N ILE A 115 8.22 3.82 0.13
CA ILE A 115 9.11 3.49 -0.99
C ILE A 115 10.45 4.21 -0.81
N GLU A 116 10.45 5.51 -0.53
CA GLU A 116 11.65 6.29 -0.27
C GLU A 116 12.49 5.72 0.88
N CYS A 117 11.84 5.33 1.98
CA CYS A 117 12.54 4.70 3.11
C CYS A 117 13.20 3.39 2.70
N HIS A 118 12.49 2.51 1.98
CA HIS A 118 13.06 1.23 1.53
C HIS A 118 14.26 1.43 0.60
N GLU A 119 14.21 2.37 -0.34
CA GLU A 119 15.34 2.66 -1.24
C GLU A 119 16.53 3.28 -0.49
N ALA A 120 16.27 4.16 0.50
CA ALA A 120 17.31 4.69 1.37
C ALA A 120 17.97 3.59 2.22
N TYR A 121 17.18 2.64 2.76
CA TYR A 121 17.70 1.49 3.49
C TYR A 121 18.55 0.56 2.61
N LYS A 122 18.13 0.28 1.38
CA LYS A 122 18.94 -0.51 0.42
C LYS A 122 20.26 0.18 0.10
N SER A 123 20.23 1.49 -0.10
CA SER A 123 21.42 2.30 -0.39
C SER A 123 22.39 2.31 0.80
N ALA A 124 21.89 2.50 2.02
CA ALA A 124 22.69 2.42 3.25
C ALA A 124 23.27 1.01 3.49
N SER A 125 22.49 -0.06 3.28
CA SER A 125 22.95 -1.44 3.46
C SER A 125 24.07 -1.82 2.47
N THR A 126 23.97 -1.34 1.22
CA THR A 126 25.01 -1.51 0.19
C THR A 126 26.30 -0.78 0.58
N THR A 127 26.18 0.38 1.23
CA THR A 127 27.34 1.19 1.66
C THR A 127 28.09 0.53 2.83
N VAL A 128 27.38 -0.17 3.72
CA VAL A 128 27.99 -0.90 4.85
C VAL A 128 28.67 -2.20 4.38
N THR A 129 28.20 -2.80 3.28
CA THR A 129 28.76 -4.07 2.75
C THR A 129 30.00 -3.84 1.86
N SER A 130 30.21 -2.64 1.31
CA SER A 130 31.39 -2.29 0.50
C SER A 130 32.61 -1.82 1.31
N ILE A 131 32.59 -1.97 2.64
CA ILE A 131 33.76 -1.77 3.51
C ILE A 131 34.20 -3.16 4.00
N ALA A 132 34.82 -3.94 3.11
CA ALA A 132 35.50 -5.20 3.44
C ALA A 132 36.73 -5.37 2.54
#